data_AF-A0A7S0S5F0-F1
#
_entry.id   AF-A0A7S0S5F0-F1
#
_cell.length_a   1.000
_cell.length_b   1.000
_cell.length_c   1.000
_cell.angle_alpha   90.00
_cell.angle_beta   90.00
_cell.angle_gamma   90.00
#
_symmetry.space_group_name_H-M   'P 1'
#
loop_
_entity.id
_entity.type
_entity.pdbx_description
1 polymer ?
#
loop_
_entity_poly.entity_id
_entity_poly.type
_entity_poly.pdbx_seq_one_letter_code
_entity_poly.pdbx_strand_id
1 'polypeptide(L)'
;MDQKLLDYHDVLLRAGDLELLKPGAWLNDQIVSFYFEWLGREKHADACSGPLLYVPPALTFLVAMCGADDAGAILQPLSPASRRVVVFAVNDNEDGGAAGGGSHWSVLA
;
A
#
# COMPACT_ATOMS: atom_id res chain seq x y z
N MET A 1 17.75 10.22 -14.58
CA MET A 1 17.06 9.47 -13.50
C MET A 1 15.84 10.25 -13.09
N ASP A 2 14.73 9.59 -12.81
CA ASP A 2 13.50 10.27 -12.38
C ASP A 2 13.70 10.99 -11.02
N GLN A 3 13.27 12.25 -10.96
CA GLN A 3 13.55 13.17 -9.86
C GLN A 3 12.77 12.77 -8.60
N LYS A 4 13.44 12.68 -7.45
CA LYS A 4 12.76 12.53 -6.15
C LYS A 4 12.06 13.84 -5.80
N LEU A 5 10.77 13.79 -5.47
CA LEU A 5 9.97 14.97 -5.13
C LEU A 5 9.51 14.98 -3.68
N LEU A 6 9.22 13.81 -3.11
CA LEU A 6 8.81 13.69 -1.71
C LEU A 6 9.40 12.43 -1.10
N ASP A 7 10.00 12.57 0.07
CA ASP A 7 10.42 11.49 0.96
C ASP A 7 9.58 11.62 2.24
N TYR A 8 8.56 10.78 2.39
CA TYR A 8 7.57 10.84 3.46
C TYR A 8 7.45 9.49 4.14
N HIS A 9 8.15 9.35 5.26
CA HIS A 9 8.23 8.12 6.05
C HIS A 9 8.63 6.92 5.19
N ASP A 10 7.76 5.92 5.06
CA ASP A 10 8.05 4.69 4.31
C ASP A 10 7.78 4.84 2.80
N VAL A 11 7.46 6.06 2.33
CA VAL A 11 7.09 6.32 0.93
C VAL A 11 7.99 7.37 0.28
N LEU A 12 8.55 7.02 -0.88
CA LEU A 12 9.29 7.92 -1.74
C LEU A 12 8.53 8.15 -3.06
N LEU A 13 8.07 9.38 -3.30
CA LEU A 13 7.46 9.79 -4.56
C LEU A 13 8.47 10.48 -5.48
N ARG A 14 8.39 10.12 -6.75
CA ARG A 14 9.18 10.70 -7.84
C ARG A 14 8.29 11.48 -8.79
N ALA A 15 8.90 12.24 -9.71
CA ALA A 15 8.16 13.03 -10.68
C ALA A 15 7.25 12.16 -11.55
N GLY A 16 7.71 10.97 -11.96
CA GLY A 16 6.89 10.01 -12.71
C GLY A 16 5.65 9.53 -11.95
N ASP A 17 5.71 9.40 -10.62
CA ASP A 17 4.55 8.99 -9.82
C ASP A 17 3.45 10.08 -9.85
N LEU A 18 3.84 11.35 -9.76
CA LEU A 18 2.87 12.47 -9.75
C LEU A 18 2.21 12.69 -11.11
N GLU A 19 2.85 12.29 -12.20
CA GLU A 19 2.25 12.32 -13.54
C GLU A 19 1.00 11.42 -13.62
N LEU A 20 0.93 10.37 -12.79
CA LEU A 20 -0.21 9.45 -12.71
C LEU A 20 -1.43 10.03 -11.99
N LEU A 21 -1.30 11.18 -11.34
CA LEU A 21 -2.44 11.91 -10.77
C LEU A 21 -3.24 12.70 -11.81
N LYS A 22 -2.75 12.77 -13.06
CA LYS A 22 -3.45 13.45 -14.15
C LYS A 22 -4.68 12.63 -14.59
N PRO A 23 -5.77 13.30 -15.03
CA PRO A 23 -6.97 12.60 -15.49
C PRO A 23 -6.67 11.57 -16.58
N GLY A 24 -7.26 10.39 -16.46
CA GLY A 24 -7.11 9.29 -17.43
C GLY A 24 -5.88 8.41 -17.23
N ALA A 25 -5.00 8.74 -16.28
CA ALA A 25 -3.90 7.85 -15.86
C ALA A 25 -4.35 6.88 -14.75
N TRP A 26 -3.64 5.76 -14.65
CA TRP A 26 -3.83 4.77 -13.59
C TRP A 26 -2.92 5.09 -12.41
N LEU A 27 -3.46 5.01 -11.20
CA LEU A 27 -2.64 5.11 -9.99
C LEU A 27 -1.73 3.88 -9.88
N ASN A 28 -0.51 4.09 -9.40
CA ASN A 28 0.42 3.02 -9.06
C ASN A 28 0.49 2.81 -7.55
N ASP A 29 1.25 1.79 -7.16
CA ASP A 29 1.49 1.40 -5.77
C ASP A 29 2.05 2.55 -4.92
N GLN A 30 2.91 3.41 -5.48
CA GLN A 30 3.54 4.50 -4.74
C GLN A 30 2.52 5.57 -4.34
N ILE A 31 1.60 5.93 -5.23
CA ILE A 31 0.54 6.89 -4.91
C ILE A 31 -0.42 6.32 -3.87
N VAL A 32 -0.82 5.06 -4.01
CA VAL A 32 -1.72 4.41 -3.04
C VAL A 32 -1.02 4.26 -1.67
N SER A 33 0.26 3.87 -1.65
CA SER A 33 1.07 3.79 -0.42
C SER A 33 1.16 5.14 0.27
N PHE A 34 1.45 6.21 -0.49
CA PHE A 34 1.50 7.57 0.05
C PHE A 34 0.18 7.94 0.73
N TYR A 35 -0.94 7.67 0.07
CA TYR A 35 -2.26 8.02 0.62
C TYR A 35 -2.57 7.23 1.90
N PHE A 36 -2.24 5.95 1.95
CA PHE A 36 -2.40 5.11 3.15
C PHE A 36 -1.52 5.59 4.31
N GLU A 37 -0.26 5.93 4.03
CA GLU A 37 0.67 6.47 5.02
C GLU A 37 0.16 7.81 5.59
N TRP A 38 -0.31 8.70 4.71
CA TRP A 38 -0.89 9.98 5.10
C TRP A 38 -2.19 9.80 5.92
N LEU A 39 -3.07 8.87 5.55
CA LEU A 39 -4.28 8.57 6.33
C LEU A 39 -3.94 8.10 7.75
N GLY A 40 -2.96 7.21 7.89
CA GLY A 40 -2.54 6.70 9.20
C GLY A 40 -1.94 7.80 10.09
N ARG A 41 -1.12 8.69 9.50
CA ARG A 41 -0.34 9.68 10.26
C ARG A 41 -1.03 11.00 10.48
N GLU A 42 -1.71 11.53 9.48
CA GLU A 42 -2.29 12.86 9.54
C GLU A 42 -3.79 12.80 9.85
N LYS A 43 -4.52 11.87 9.22
CA LYS A 43 -5.98 11.81 9.37
C LYS A 43 -6.43 11.13 10.66
N HIS A 44 -5.79 10.02 11.02
CA HIS A 44 -6.12 9.26 12.23
C HIS A 44 -5.10 9.46 13.36
N ALA A 45 -3.93 10.02 13.05
CA ALA A 45 -2.89 10.41 14.01
C ALA A 45 -2.40 9.30 14.95
N ASP A 46 -2.49 8.05 14.50
CA ASP A 46 -2.23 6.87 15.34
C ASP A 46 -1.69 5.67 14.54
N ALA A 47 -0.97 5.91 13.44
CA ALA A 47 -0.42 4.87 12.54
C ALA A 47 0.12 3.59 13.23
N CYS A 48 0.81 3.72 14.37
CA CYS A 48 1.39 2.59 15.11
C CYS A 48 0.46 1.91 16.13
N SER A 49 -0.54 2.61 16.67
CA SER A 49 -1.36 2.11 17.80
C SER A 49 -2.86 2.34 17.65
N GLY A 50 -3.28 2.79 16.48
CA GLY A 50 -4.65 3.12 16.16
C GLY A 50 -5.55 1.92 15.90
N PRO A 51 -6.87 2.13 15.87
CA PRO A 51 -7.82 1.08 15.56
C PRO A 51 -7.78 0.67 14.08
N LEU A 52 -7.18 1.47 13.21
CA LEU A 52 -7.05 1.22 11.77
C LEU A 52 -5.60 0.83 11.46
N LEU A 53 -5.43 -0.17 10.60
CA LEU A 53 -4.14 -0.51 9.98
C LEU A 53 -4.30 -0.45 8.47
N TYR A 54 -3.47 0.35 7.81
CA TYR A 54 -3.41 0.45 6.36
C TYR A 54 -2.24 -0.38 5.85
N VAL A 55 -2.53 -1.42 5.07
CA VAL A 55 -1.52 -2.31 4.49
C VAL A 55 -1.20 -1.82 3.08
N PRO A 56 0.05 -1.44 2.78
CA PRO A 56 0.40 -0.89 1.48
C PRO A 56 0.23 -1.94 0.36
N PRO A 57 0.02 -1.51 -0.90
CA PRO A 57 -0.17 -2.41 -2.05
C PRO A 57 0.88 -3.52 -2.17
N ALA A 58 2.16 -3.18 -2.06
CA ALA A 58 3.24 -4.16 -2.19
C ALA A 58 3.15 -5.27 -1.12
N LEU A 59 2.76 -4.92 0.11
CA LEU A 59 2.59 -5.87 1.20
C LEU A 59 1.30 -6.69 1.04
N THR A 60 0.23 -6.05 0.54
CA THR A 60 -1.03 -6.73 0.19
C THR A 60 -0.79 -7.78 -0.89
N PHE A 61 -0.06 -7.41 -1.95
CA PHE A 61 0.31 -8.32 -3.04
C PHE A 61 1.19 -9.47 -2.54
N LEU A 62 2.22 -9.18 -1.72
CA LEU A 62 3.09 -10.21 -1.14
C LEU A 62 2.28 -11.25 -0.35
N VAL A 63 1.33 -10.79 0.49
CA VAL A 63 0.46 -11.66 1.29
C VAL A 63 -0.50 -12.47 0.41
N ALA A 64 -1.01 -11.88 -0.67
CA ALA A 64 -1.89 -12.58 -1.61
C ALA A 64 -1.16 -13.69 -2.39
N MET A 65 0.15 -13.55 -2.59
CA MET A 65 0.98 -14.50 -3.35
C MET A 65 1.61 -15.61 -2.50
N CYS A 66 1.58 -15.52 -1.17
CA CYS A 66 2.20 -16.50 -0.28
C CYS A 66 1.20 -17.44 0.40
N GLY A 67 1.71 -18.49 1.06
CA GLY A 67 0.88 -19.38 1.88
C GLY A 67 0.36 -18.70 3.15
N ALA A 68 -0.65 -19.29 3.79
CA ALA A 68 -1.27 -18.73 4.99
C ALA A 68 -0.29 -18.56 6.17
N ASP A 69 0.64 -19.51 6.35
CA ASP A 69 1.65 -19.43 7.41
C ASP A 69 2.62 -18.27 7.17
N ASP A 70 3.08 -18.08 5.94
CA ASP A 70 3.96 -16.98 5.55
C ASP A 70 3.25 -15.63 5.67
N ALA A 71 1.99 -15.55 5.26
CA ALA A 71 1.15 -14.36 5.40
C ALA A 71 1.06 -13.90 6.85
N GLY A 72 0.86 -14.84 7.78
CA GLY A 72 0.85 -14.57 9.21
C GLY A 72 2.17 -13.98 9.71
N ALA A 73 3.30 -14.57 9.33
CA ALA A 73 4.62 -14.10 9.70
C ALA A 73 4.95 -12.71 9.11
N ILE A 74 4.56 -12.46 7.86
CA ILE A 74 4.75 -11.18 7.15
C ILE A 74 3.96 -10.06 7.84
N LEU A 75 2.72 -10.32 8.25
CA LEU A 75 1.86 -9.31 8.86
C LEU A 75 2.11 -9.12 10.36
N GLN A 76 2.67 -10.11 11.06
CA GLN A 76 2.89 -10.07 12.51
C GLN A 76 3.53 -8.76 13.02
N PRO A 77 4.58 -8.19 12.40
CA PRO A 77 5.22 -6.97 12.88
C PRO A 77 4.29 -5.75 12.93
N LEU A 78 3.22 -5.74 12.13
CA LEU A 78 2.22 -4.66 12.11
C LEU A 78 1.17 -4.79 13.22
N SER A 79 1.22 -5.88 14.00
CA SER A 79 0.28 -6.20 15.06
C SER A 79 -1.19 -6.14 14.60
N PRO A 80 -1.57 -6.79 13.48
CA PRO A 80 -2.93 -6.68 12.92
C PRO A 80 -4.01 -7.14 13.91
N ALA A 81 -3.71 -8.11 14.77
CA ALA A 81 -4.62 -8.61 15.79
C ALA A 81 -4.98 -7.58 16.88
N SER A 82 -4.18 -6.51 17.06
CA SER A 82 -4.49 -5.42 17.97
C SER A 82 -5.30 -4.29 17.32
N ARG A 83 -5.62 -4.42 16.03
CA ARG A 83 -6.32 -3.40 15.23
C ARG A 83 -7.80 -3.79 15.14
N ARG A 84 -8.68 -2.79 15.09
CA ARG A 84 -10.12 -3.01 14.91
C ARG A 84 -10.46 -3.32 13.45
N VAL A 85 -9.75 -2.69 12.53
CA VAL A 85 -9.93 -2.85 11.08
C VAL A 85 -8.56 -2.87 10.41
N VAL A 86 -8.39 -3.78 9.46
CA VAL A 86 -7.18 -3.86 8.62
C VAL A 86 -7.59 -3.65 7.18
N VAL A 87 -7.10 -2.58 6.58
CA VAL A 87 -7.46 -2.13 5.22
C VAL A 87 -6.33 -2.51 4.27
N PHE A 88 -6.67 -3.30 3.26
CA PHE A 88 -5.75 -3.75 2.21
C PHE A 88 -6.09 -3.05 0.89
N ALA A 89 -5.06 -2.57 0.19
CA ALA A 89 -5.17 -2.10 -1.18
C ALA A 89 -4.93 -3.28 -2.14
N VAL A 90 -5.99 -3.80 -2.74
CA VAL A 90 -5.95 -5.02 -3.54
C VAL A 90 -5.86 -4.66 -5.02
N ASN A 91 -4.90 -5.27 -5.70
CA ASN A 91 -4.74 -5.23 -7.14
C ASN A 91 -5.02 -6.62 -7.73
N ASP A 92 -5.57 -6.68 -8.94
CA ASP A 92 -5.88 -7.93 -9.66
C ASP A 92 -4.69 -8.52 -10.44
N ASN A 93 -3.48 -7.99 -10.27
CA ASN A 93 -2.28 -8.61 -10.82
C ASN A 93 -2.10 -10.02 -10.23
N GLU A 94 -1.91 -11.01 -11.10
CA GLU A 94 -1.64 -12.41 -10.71
C GLU A 94 -0.16 -12.80 -10.93
N ASP A 95 0.62 -11.95 -11.60
CA ASP A 95 2.01 -12.24 -11.96
C ASP A 95 3.01 -11.47 -11.07
N GLY A 96 3.63 -12.20 -10.14
CA GLY A 96 4.68 -11.67 -9.26
C GLY A 96 6.00 -11.30 -9.95
N GLY A 97 6.18 -11.72 -11.20
CA GLY A 97 7.33 -11.33 -12.03
C GLY A 97 7.06 -10.08 -12.88
N ALA A 98 5.79 -9.69 -13.07
CA ALA A 98 5.42 -8.55 -13.88
C ALA A 98 5.23 -7.28 -13.05
N ALA A 99 6.23 -6.39 -13.11
CA ALA A 99 6.08 -5.05 -12.56
C ALA A 99 5.03 -4.24 -13.34
N GLY A 100 4.20 -3.46 -12.63
CA GLY A 100 3.16 -2.64 -13.25
C GLY A 100 2.02 -3.43 -13.89
N GLY A 101 1.82 -4.68 -13.48
CA GLY A 101 0.66 -5.48 -13.85
C GLY A 101 -0.63 -5.01 -13.16
N GLY A 102 -1.72 -5.68 -13.48
CA GLY A 102 -3.04 -5.38 -12.96
C GLY A 102 -3.82 -4.35 -13.79
N SER A 103 -5.13 -4.48 -13.72
CA SER A 103 -6.14 -3.67 -14.39
C SER A 103 -7.29 -3.30 -13.46
N HIS A 104 -7.16 -3.48 -12.15
CA HIS A 104 -8.15 -3.03 -11.19
C HIS A 104 -7.56 -2.79 -9.81
N TRP A 105 -8.02 -1.72 -9.16
CA TRP A 105 -7.79 -1.45 -7.74
C TRP A 105 -9.09 -1.62 -6.97
N SER A 106 -9.03 -2.33 -5.85
CA SER A 106 -10.13 -2.46 -4.90
C SER A 106 -9.61 -2.37 -3.46
N VAL A 107 -10.54 -2.31 -2.50
CA VAL A 107 -10.22 -2.26 -1.07
C VAL A 107 -10.91 -3.42 -0.35
N LEU A 108 -10.15 -4.11 0.49
CA LEU A 108 -10.65 -5.11 1.45
C LEU A 108 -10.42 -4.58 2.86
N ALA A 109 -11.44 -4.62 3.73
CA ALA A 109 -11.40 -4.08 5.09
C ALA A 109 -12.22 -4.90 6.09
#